data_AF-A0A924ZBD1-F1
#
_entry.id   AF-A0A924ZBD1-F1
#
_cell.length_a   1.000
_cell.length_b   1.000
_cell.length_c   1.000
_cell.angle_alpha   90.00
_cell.angle_beta   90.00
_cell.angle_gamma   90.00
#
_symmetry.space_group_name_H-M   'P 1'
#
loop_
_entity.id
_entity.type
_entity.pdbx_description
1 polymer ?
#
loop_
_entity_poly.entity_id
_entity_poly.type
_entity_poly.pdbx_seq_one_letter_code
_entity_poly.pdbx_strand_id
1 'polypeptide(L)'
;MADMTLAAVMRRIGVGAVPHGFRSAFRDWCGERTNYPLEVAEMALAHAIGDRVEAAYRRGDLFEKRAAMVSEWAALLATPQASAAVIPMQRVRA
;
A
#
# COMPACT_ATOMS: atom_id res chain seq x y z
N MET A 1 -6.87 11.06 -8.41
CA MET A 1 -6.15 12.14 -7.71
C MET A 1 -5.03 12.64 -8.62
N ALA A 2 -4.91 13.95 -8.83
CA ALA A 2 -3.90 14.49 -9.75
C ALA A 2 -2.50 14.40 -9.13
N ASP A 3 -1.53 13.94 -9.91
CA ASP A 3 -0.16 13.70 -9.43
C ASP A 3 0.51 15.01 -8.96
N MET A 4 0.25 16.10 -9.68
CA MET A 4 0.79 17.42 -9.41
C MET A 4 0.27 18.05 -8.12
N THR A 5 -0.97 17.76 -7.71
CA THR A 5 -1.53 18.32 -6.47
C THR A 5 -0.87 17.71 -5.25
N LEU A 6 -0.61 16.40 -5.28
CA LEU A 6 0.03 15.72 -4.15
C LEU A 6 1.52 16.07 -4.08
N ALA A 7 2.20 16.15 -5.23
CA ALA A 7 3.60 16.56 -5.29
C ALA A 7 3.84 17.96 -4.70
N ALA A 8 2.92 18.89 -4.92
CA ALA A 8 3.02 20.24 -4.34
C ALA A 8 2.92 20.23 -2.81
N VAL A 9 2.01 19.44 -2.24
CA VAL A 9 1.87 19.31 -0.78
C VAL A 9 3.11 18.66 -0.18
N MET A 10 3.61 17.57 -0.77
CA MET A 10 4.79 16.84 -0.29
C MET A 10 6.03 17.73 -0.23
N ARG A 11 6.26 18.56 -1.27
CA ARG A 11 7.32 19.59 -1.25
C ARG A 11 7.12 20.60 -0.14
N ARG A 12 5.89 21.08 0.07
CA ARG A 12 5.56 22.07 1.10
C ARG A 12 5.82 21.57 2.51
N ILE A 13 5.57 20.28 2.78
CA ILE A 13 5.80 19.66 4.09
C ILE A 13 7.23 19.09 4.25
N GLY A 14 8.12 19.32 3.27
CA GLY A 14 9.51 18.89 3.34
C GLY A 14 9.73 17.38 3.29
N VAL A 15 8.78 16.61 2.75
CA VAL A 15 8.88 15.14 2.66
C VAL A 15 9.51 14.74 1.32
N GLY A 16 10.64 14.05 1.38
CA GLY A 16 11.36 13.50 0.23
C GLY A 16 10.71 12.23 -0.34
N ALA A 17 9.47 12.34 -0.82
CA ALA A 17 8.77 11.24 -1.49
C ALA A 17 8.02 11.74 -2.73
N VAL A 18 7.62 10.79 -3.59
CA VAL A 18 6.83 11.07 -4.81
C VAL A 18 5.43 10.47 -4.71
N PRO A 19 4.42 11.06 -5.36
CA PRO A 19 3.04 10.57 -5.27
C PRO A 19 2.85 9.10 -5.67
N HIS A 20 3.61 8.63 -6.67
CA HIS A 20 3.57 7.22 -7.09
C HIS A 20 4.01 6.27 -5.96
N GLY A 21 4.93 6.71 -5.09
CA GLY A 21 5.45 5.92 -3.98
C GLY A 21 4.37 5.47 -2.98
N PHE A 22 3.27 6.22 -2.85
CA PHE A 22 2.14 5.79 -2.02
C PHE A 22 1.44 4.54 -2.58
N ARG A 23 1.33 4.42 -3.91
CA ARG A 23 0.71 3.24 -4.55
C ARG A 23 1.62 2.03 -4.47
N SER A 24 2.93 2.23 -4.68
CA SER A 24 3.94 1.17 -4.52
C SER A 24 3.94 0.63 -3.09
N ALA A 25 4.01 1.52 -2.09
CA ALA A 25 3.99 1.11 -0.68
C ALA A 25 2.72 0.33 -0.29
N PHE A 26 1.55 0.74 -0.80
CA PHE A 26 0.31 -0.02 -0.61
C PHE A 26 0.39 -1.42 -1.25
N ARG A 27 0.94 -1.53 -2.46
CA ARG A 27 1.08 -2.82 -3.15
C ARG A 27 2.06 -3.75 -2.47
N ASP A 28 3.20 -3.22 -2.03
CA ASP A 28 4.21 -3.97 -1.30
C ASP A 28 3.63 -4.48 0.03
N TRP A 29 2.92 -3.62 0.77
CA TRP A 29 2.22 -4.03 1.98
C TRP A 29 1.22 -5.16 1.73
N CYS A 30 0.36 -5.04 0.70
CA CYS A 30 -0.58 -6.11 0.36
C CYS A 30 0.14 -7.43 0.06
N GLY A 31 1.23 -7.39 -0.71
CA GLY A 31 1.96 -8.59 -1.14
C GLY A 31 2.84 -9.23 -0.06
N GLU A 32 3.42 -8.43 0.83
CA GLU A 32 4.42 -8.90 1.79
C GLU A 32 3.85 -9.15 3.19
N ARG A 33 2.74 -8.48 3.54
CA ARG A 33 2.26 -8.41 4.93
C ARG A 33 0.85 -8.94 5.11
N THR A 34 0.16 -9.33 4.03
CA THR A 34 -1.23 -9.80 4.07
C THR A 34 -1.44 -11.01 3.17
N ASN A 35 -2.62 -11.61 3.25
CA ASN A 35 -3.07 -12.67 2.35
C ASN A 35 -4.14 -12.17 1.36
N TYR A 36 -4.25 -10.85 1.16
CA TYR A 36 -5.21 -10.30 0.20
C TYR A 36 -4.81 -10.71 -1.22
N PRO A 37 -5.76 -11.22 -2.03
CA PRO A 37 -5.49 -11.53 -3.42
C PRO A 37 -5.02 -10.29 -4.18
N LEU A 38 -4.04 -10.47 -5.06
CA LEU A 38 -3.49 -9.39 -5.89
C LEU A 38 -4.59 -8.60 -6.61
N GLU A 39 -5.57 -9.31 -7.16
CA GLU A 39 -6.72 -8.71 -7.82
C GLU A 39 -7.46 -7.70 -6.94
N VAL A 40 -7.64 -7.99 -5.65
CA VAL A 40 -8.35 -7.08 -4.73
C VAL A 40 -7.54 -5.79 -4.53
N ALA A 41 -6.22 -5.92 -4.39
CA ALA A 41 -5.30 -4.78 -4.26
C ALA A 41 -5.29 -3.89 -5.52
N GLU A 42 -5.24 -4.49 -6.71
CA GLU A 42 -5.29 -3.76 -7.98
C GLU A 42 -6.65 -3.07 -8.17
N MET A 43 -7.77 -3.71 -7.78
CA MET A 43 -9.10 -3.07 -7.84
C MET A 43 -9.20 -1.88 -6.89
N ALA A 44 -8.61 -1.97 -5.70
CA ALA A 44 -8.60 -0.86 -4.74
C ALA A 44 -7.79 0.35 -5.26
N LEU A 45 -6.81 0.11 -6.13
CA LEU A 45 -6.06 1.16 -6.84
C LEU A 45 -6.78 1.70 -8.08
N ALA A 46 -7.98 1.18 -8.38
CA ALA A 46 -8.73 1.44 -9.60
C ALA A 46 -7.95 1.08 -10.88
N HIS A 47 -7.06 0.09 -10.80
CA HIS A 47 -6.39 -0.46 -11.97
C HIS A 47 -7.31 -1.45 -12.69
N ALA A 48 -7.18 -1.52 -14.01
CA ALA A 48 -7.83 -2.56 -14.80
C ALA A 48 -7.09 -3.90 -14.59
N ILE A 49 -7.83 -5.00 -14.47
CA ILE A 49 -7.27 -6.33 -14.18
C ILE A 49 -7.75 -7.32 -15.23
N GLY A 50 -6.80 -8.08 -15.76
CA GLY A 50 -7.07 -9.12 -16.75
C GLY A 50 -7.34 -8.56 -18.13
N ASP A 51 -7.61 -9.47 -19.06
CA ASP A 51 -8.07 -9.13 -20.40
C ASP A 51 -9.59 -8.90 -20.44
N ARG A 52 -10.12 -8.52 -21.61
CA ARG A 52 -11.56 -8.28 -21.78
C ARG A 52 -12.42 -9.51 -21.46
N VAL A 53 -11.86 -10.72 -21.54
CA VAL A 53 -12.57 -11.97 -21.30
C VAL A 53 -12.71 -12.20 -19.80
N GLU A 54 -11.62 -12.11 -19.03
CA GLU A 54 -11.67 -12.21 -17.57
C GLU A 54 -12.56 -11.14 -16.94
N ALA A 55 -12.51 -9.91 -17.47
CA ALA A 55 -13.36 -8.81 -17.03
C ALA A 55 -14.86 -9.11 -17.23
N ALA A 56 -15.24 -9.84 -18.28
CA ALA A 56 -16.63 -10.22 -18.53
C ALA A 56 -17.15 -11.27 -17.53
N TYR A 57 -16.29 -12.14 -17.01
CA TYR A 57 -16.66 -13.14 -16.00
C TYR A 57 -16.60 -12.61 -14.56
N ARG A 58 -15.79 -11.58 -14.26
CA ARG A 58 -15.82 -10.86 -12.98
C ARG A 58 -17.02 -9.92 -12.91
N ARG A 59 -18.19 -10.47 -12.57
CA ARG A 59 -19.42 -9.69 -12.34
C ARG A 59 -19.46 -8.95 -11.00
N GLY A 60 -18.69 -9.42 -10.02
CA GLY A 60 -18.61 -8.81 -8.69
C GLY A 60 -17.42 -7.86 -8.59
N ASP A 61 -17.60 -6.75 -7.87
CA ASP A 61 -16.53 -5.77 -7.67
C ASP A 61 -15.68 -6.08 -6.42
N LEU A 62 -16.04 -7.09 -5.62
CA LEU A 62 -15.36 -7.43 -4.38
C LEU A 62 -15.34 -6.28 -3.35
N PHE A 63 -16.37 -5.41 -3.36
CA PHE A 63 -16.45 -4.21 -2.53
C PHE A 63 -16.10 -4.46 -1.06
N GLU A 64 -16.71 -5.45 -0.42
CA GLU A 64 -16.49 -5.76 1.00
C GLU A 64 -15.03 -6.12 1.30
N LYS A 65 -14.40 -6.93 0.43
CA LYS A 65 -12.98 -7.29 0.56
C LYS A 65 -12.08 -6.07 0.41
N ARG A 66 -12.40 -5.17 -0.53
CA ARG A 66 -11.65 -3.91 -0.69
C ARG A 66 -11.82 -3.01 0.53
N ALA A 67 -13.04 -2.91 1.07
CA ALA A 67 -13.33 -2.09 2.24
C ALA A 67 -12.57 -2.58 3.47
N ALA A 68 -12.56 -3.90 3.72
CA ALA A 68 -11.78 -4.51 4.80
C ALA A 68 -10.28 -4.24 4.64
N MET A 69 -9.73 -4.50 3.45
CA MET A 69 -8.31 -4.28 3.15
C MET A 69 -7.88 -2.82 3.36
N VAL A 70 -8.66 -1.85 2.86
CA VAL A 70 -8.34 -0.42 3.03
C VAL A 70 -8.49 0.01 4.49
N SER A 71 -9.39 -0.60 5.25
CA SER A 71 -9.54 -0.34 6.68
C SER A 71 -8.33 -0.85 7.48
N GLU A 72 -7.82 -2.04 7.18
CA GLU A 72 -6.58 -2.56 7.78
C GLU A 72 -5.36 -1.71 7.42
N TRP A 73 -5.26 -1.29 6.16
CA TRP A 73 -4.21 -0.37 5.72
C TRP A 73 -4.25 0.95 6.51
N ALA A 74 -5.44 1.53 6.69
CA ALA A 74 -5.61 2.74 7.48
C ALA A 74 -5.20 2.52 8.95
N ALA A 75 -5.54 1.38 9.54
CA ALA A 75 -5.15 1.04 10.91
C ALA A 75 -3.62 0.91 11.05
N LEU A 76 -2.95 0.31 10.06
CA LEU A 76 -1.49 0.24 10.04
C LEU A 76 -0.88 1.64 10.02
N LEU A 77 -1.34 2.51 9.12
CA LEU A 77 -0.84 3.89 9.00
C LEU A 77 -1.08 4.72 10.25
N ALA A 78 -2.18 4.47 10.98
CA ALA A 78 -2.52 5.17 12.20
C ALA A 78 -1.75 4.67 13.43
N THR A 79 -1.07 3.53 13.34
CA THR A 79 -0.33 2.94 14.46
C THR A 79 1.09 3.50 14.50
N PRO A 80 1.48 4.29 15.53
CA PRO A 80 2.84 4.75 15.68
C PRO A 80 3.78 3.56 15.87
N GLN A 81 4.87 3.50 15.11
CA GLN A 81 5.90 2.51 15.35
C GLN A 81 6.61 2.85 16.66
N ALA A 82 6.56 1.92 17.62
CA ALA A 82 7.31 2.07 18.86
C ALA A 82 8.80 2.21 18.55
N SER A 83 9.48 3.11 19.25
CA SER A 83 10.94 3.19 19.21
C SER A 83 11.49 1.85 19.68
N ALA A 84 12.03 1.05 18.76
CA ALA A 84 12.71 -0.18 19.12
C ALA A 84 14.01 0.16 19.87
N ALA A 85 14.34 -0.61 20.90
CA ALA A 85 15.64 -0.55 21.53
C ALA A 85 16.68 -1.01 20.50
N VAL A 86 17.53 -0.11 20.02
CA VAL A 86 18.64 -0.44 19.13
C VAL A 86 19.65 -1.25 19.94
N ILE A 87 19.70 -2.56 19.71
CA ILE A 87 20.67 -3.45 20.36
C ILE A 87 21.97 -3.42 19.53
N PRO A 88 23.10 -2.94 20.08
CA PRO A 88 24.37 -2.97 19.37
C PRO A 88 24.78 -4.42 19.11
N MET A 89 25.07 -4.76 17.84
CA MET A 89 25.65 -6.07 17.52
C MET A 89 27.08 -6.12 18.08
N GLN A 90 27.30 -6.99 19.07
CA GLN A 90 28.65 -7.22 19.59
C GLN A 90 29.48 -7.98 18.56
N ARG A 91 30.64 -7.42 18.20
CA ARG A 91 31.60 -8.08 17.31
C ARG A 91 32.20 -9.27 18.05
N VAL A 92 31.90 -10.49 17.61
CA VAL A 92 32.60 -11.70 18.06
C VAL A 92 34.07 -11.54 17.66
N ARG A 93 34.98 -11.50 18.65
CA ARG A 93 36.42 -11.56 18.39
C ARG A 93 36.77 -13.01 18.07
N ALA A 94 37.40 -13.22 16.92
CA ALA A 94 38.05 -14.47 16.55
C ALA A 94 39.33 -14.68 17.37
#